data_AF-A0A2A4W0J8-F1
#
_entry.id   AF-A0A2A4W0J8-F1
#
_cell.length_a   1.000
_cell.length_b   1.000
_cell.length_c   1.000
_cell.angle_alpha   90.00
_cell.angle_beta   90.00
_cell.angle_gamma   90.00
#
_symmetry.space_group_name_H-M   'P 1'
#
loop_
_entity.id
_entity.type
_entity.pdbx_description
1 polymer ?
#
loop_
_entity_poly.entity_id
_entity_poly.type
_entity_poly.pdbx_seq_one_letter_code
_entity_poly.pdbx_strand_id
1 'polypeptide(L)'
;MASNFPFFDIFLILGFLELQFMKFKIIFITLLIFFIPRCLGDKLIIKYVEQVAEVDFAYSMYNSSMKRCKKTSSNELLLKLNEVDFVLRRKTGYSLLEFIEVYGNRMSTKKLIEGIYSEIQTRNNKCSDIRLKLLTDYFLQTAGNVLISFSKMNTIFSLPAVTRIETDVRKIFHQKINSLKQIPIVEIKSLASALETGLYKYSLGYFLKVSIKVNQSIHLYRHIKNKLKSPMSYYSLAKALENISKKSSFENYLTAGKLNSNDAQLWLGNYFACKKDFKNMYVWLDKVKVKKANLVIDLINEIDEYGEPLNCIDGWPN
;
A
#
# COMPACT_ATOMS: atom_id res chain seq x y z
N MET A 1 21.94 -40.85 -20.47
CA MET A 1 21.18 -40.11 -19.44
C MET A 1 21.75 -38.69 -19.39
N ALA A 2 21.17 -37.76 -20.13
CA ALA A 2 21.51 -36.34 -20.04
C ALA A 2 20.49 -35.69 -19.09
N SER A 3 20.96 -35.21 -17.95
CA SER A 3 20.18 -34.37 -17.05
C SER A 3 19.90 -33.04 -17.76
N ASN A 4 18.67 -32.87 -18.25
CA ASN A 4 18.17 -31.57 -18.69
C ASN A 4 18.21 -30.62 -17.49
N PHE A 5 19.20 -29.73 -17.44
CA PHE A 5 19.32 -28.70 -16.42
C PHE A 5 18.27 -27.61 -16.67
N PRO A 6 17.26 -27.45 -15.79
CA PRO A 6 16.24 -26.41 -15.95
C PRO A 6 16.79 -24.98 -15.77
N PHE A 7 18.03 -24.84 -15.30
CA PHE A 7 18.67 -23.54 -15.05
C PHE A 7 19.00 -22.75 -16.32
N PHE A 8 19.39 -23.41 -17.41
CA PHE A 8 19.75 -22.71 -18.66
C PHE A 8 18.53 -22.07 -19.33
N ASP A 9 17.39 -22.76 -19.30
CA ASP A 9 16.12 -22.24 -19.81
C ASP A 9 15.58 -21.08 -18.99
N ILE A 10 15.81 -21.05 -17.67
CA ILE A 10 15.37 -19.96 -16.79
C ILE A 10 16.10 -18.65 -17.12
N PHE A 11 17.44 -18.70 -17.25
CA PHE A 11 18.24 -17.51 -17.59
C PHE A 11 17.93 -16.99 -19.00
N LEU A 12 17.70 -17.89 -19.95
CA LEU A 12 17.27 -17.51 -21.31
C LEU A 12 15.88 -16.85 -21.31
N ILE A 13 14.93 -17.36 -20.54
CA ILE A 13 13.58 -16.79 -20.47
C ILE A 13 13.60 -15.42 -19.76
N LEU A 14 14.29 -15.29 -18.62
CA LEU A 14 14.37 -14.01 -17.91
C LEU A 14 15.14 -12.95 -18.73
N GLY A 15 16.28 -13.33 -19.30
CA GLY A 15 17.06 -12.44 -20.17
C GLY A 15 16.28 -12.06 -21.43
N PHE A 16 15.53 -12.98 -22.02
CA PHE A 16 14.65 -12.69 -23.16
C PHE A 16 13.49 -11.77 -22.77
N LEU A 17 12.85 -11.97 -21.61
CA LEU A 17 11.79 -11.10 -21.11
C LEU A 17 12.31 -9.68 -20.83
N GLU A 18 13.50 -9.54 -20.25
CA GLU A 18 14.17 -8.25 -20.08
C GLU A 18 14.50 -7.58 -21.42
N LEU A 19 14.98 -8.35 -22.41
CA LEU A 19 15.30 -7.82 -23.74
C LEU A 19 14.05 -7.37 -24.49
N GLN A 20 12.96 -8.14 -24.41
CA GLN A 20 11.67 -7.79 -24.99
C GLN A 20 11.04 -6.59 -24.28
N PHE A 21 11.24 -6.48 -22.96
CA PHE A 21 10.82 -5.31 -22.20
C PHE A 21 11.67 -4.07 -22.51
N MET A 22 12.97 -4.21 -22.80
CA MET A 22 13.77 -3.09 -23.31
C MET A 22 13.28 -2.63 -24.69
N LYS A 23 12.97 -3.55 -25.59
CA LYS A 23 12.35 -3.22 -26.89
C LYS A 23 10.99 -2.53 -26.69
N PHE A 24 10.20 -3.00 -25.73
CA PHE A 24 8.95 -2.34 -25.34
C PHE A 24 9.19 -0.92 -24.83
N LYS A 25 10.10 -0.72 -23.89
CA LYS A 25 10.46 0.60 -23.36
C LYS A 25 10.83 1.55 -24.50
N ILE A 26 11.64 1.11 -25.46
CA ILE A 26 12.03 1.93 -26.61
C ILE A 26 10.81 2.28 -27.49
N ILE A 27 9.96 1.31 -27.84
CA ILE A 27 8.76 1.53 -28.67
C ILE A 27 7.71 2.39 -27.94
N PHE A 28 7.55 2.17 -26.64
CA PHE A 28 6.59 2.87 -25.79
C PHE A 28 7.03 4.32 -25.58
N ILE A 29 8.30 4.56 -25.25
CA ILE A 29 8.88 5.90 -25.14
C ILE A 29 8.80 6.66 -26.47
N THR A 30 9.08 6.01 -27.59
CA THR A 30 8.97 6.66 -28.91
C THR A 30 7.53 6.99 -29.30
N LEU A 31 6.53 6.18 -28.92
CA LEU A 31 5.12 6.50 -29.15
C LEU A 31 4.55 7.56 -28.19
N LEU A 32 5.04 7.64 -26.94
CA LEU A 32 4.70 8.70 -25.99
C LEU A 32 5.10 10.10 -26.52
N ILE A 33 6.19 10.18 -27.30
CA ILE A 33 6.69 11.42 -27.91
C ILE A 33 5.75 11.94 -29.00
N PHE A 34 5.00 11.08 -29.70
CA PHE A 34 4.16 11.47 -30.85
C PHE A 34 2.67 11.72 -30.52
N PHE A 35 2.12 11.18 -29.43
CA PHE A 35 0.66 11.16 -29.21
C PHE A 35 0.15 11.81 -27.92
N ILE A 36 1.01 12.41 -27.10
CA ILE A 36 0.58 12.98 -25.82
C ILE A 36 0.69 14.52 -25.88
N PRO A 37 -0.32 15.26 -25.36
CA PRO A 37 -0.28 16.72 -25.32
C PRO A 37 1.02 17.21 -24.67
N ARG A 38 1.45 18.43 -25.02
CA ARG A 38 2.66 19.17 -24.60
C ARG A 38 2.97 19.29 -23.08
N CYS A 39 2.45 18.42 -22.22
CA CYS A 39 2.70 18.35 -20.78
C CYS A 39 3.85 17.38 -20.39
N LEU A 40 4.44 16.65 -21.34
CA LEU A 40 5.50 15.63 -21.12
C LEU A 40 6.92 16.15 -20.89
N GLY A 41 7.11 17.47 -20.73
CA GLY A 41 8.41 18.03 -20.35
C GLY A 41 8.83 17.67 -18.92
N ASP A 42 7.90 17.19 -18.09
CA ASP A 42 8.18 16.83 -16.71
C ASP A 42 8.76 15.42 -16.59
N LYS A 43 10.05 15.34 -16.26
CA LYS A 43 10.79 14.10 -15.98
C LYS A 43 10.10 13.21 -14.94
N LEU A 44 9.30 13.78 -14.04
CA LEU A 44 8.54 13.02 -13.05
C LEU A 44 7.39 12.23 -13.70
N ILE A 45 6.64 12.86 -14.61
CA ILE A 45 5.53 12.21 -15.32
C ILE A 45 6.07 11.04 -16.15
N ILE A 46 7.18 11.25 -16.88
CA ILE A 46 7.85 10.19 -17.66
C ILE A 46 8.19 8.99 -16.76
N LYS A 47 8.78 9.23 -15.58
CA LYS A 47 9.10 8.16 -14.63
C LYS A 47 7.86 7.39 -14.19
N TYR A 48 6.76 8.07 -13.86
CA TYR A 48 5.52 7.38 -13.50
C TYR A 48 4.99 6.52 -14.66
N VAL A 49 5.03 7.05 -15.88
CA VAL A 49 4.63 6.34 -17.08
C VAL A 49 5.47 5.07 -17.31
N GLU A 50 6.79 5.16 -17.18
CA GLU A 50 7.70 4.00 -17.28
C GLU A 50 7.38 2.93 -16.23
N GLN A 51 7.18 3.33 -14.97
CA GLN A 51 6.88 2.39 -13.88
C GLN A 51 5.51 1.72 -14.07
N VAL A 52 4.49 2.49 -14.47
CA VAL A 52 3.14 1.94 -14.72
C VAL A 52 3.17 0.99 -15.91
N ALA A 53 3.88 1.33 -16.99
CA ALA A 53 4.04 0.47 -18.16
C ALA A 53 4.74 -0.86 -17.82
N GLU A 54 5.73 -0.83 -16.91
CA GLU A 54 6.42 -2.03 -16.42
C GLU A 54 5.47 -2.99 -15.70
N VAL A 55 4.64 -2.47 -14.78
CA VAL A 55 3.64 -3.28 -14.07
C VAL A 55 2.54 -3.77 -15.01
N ASP A 56 2.03 -2.92 -15.90
CA ASP A 56 0.98 -3.28 -16.86
C ASP A 56 1.44 -4.41 -17.79
N PHE A 57 2.67 -4.32 -18.31
CA PHE A 57 3.25 -5.34 -19.16
C PHE A 57 3.41 -6.67 -18.40
N ALA A 58 4.03 -6.65 -17.21
CA ALA A 58 4.23 -7.84 -16.40
C ALA A 58 2.89 -8.50 -16.00
N TYR A 59 1.90 -7.69 -15.60
CA TYR A 59 0.56 -8.18 -15.26
C TYR A 59 -0.16 -8.76 -16.48
N SER A 60 -0.08 -8.09 -17.63
CA SER A 60 -0.73 -8.52 -18.86
C SER A 60 -0.14 -9.84 -19.38
N MET A 61 1.18 -10.03 -19.28
CA MET A 61 1.82 -11.33 -19.55
C MET A 61 1.32 -12.40 -18.57
N TYR A 62 1.39 -12.13 -17.26
CA TYR A 62 0.90 -13.07 -16.26
C TYR A 62 -0.55 -13.49 -16.52
N ASN A 63 -1.46 -12.52 -16.65
CA ASN A 63 -2.88 -12.75 -16.81
C ASN A 63 -3.21 -13.51 -18.11
N SER A 64 -2.51 -13.17 -19.20
CA SER A 64 -2.66 -13.87 -20.47
C SER A 64 -2.24 -15.34 -20.37
N SER A 65 -1.14 -15.63 -19.67
CA SER A 65 -0.66 -17.00 -19.42
C SER A 65 -1.67 -17.79 -18.61
N MET A 66 -2.15 -17.23 -17.50
CA MET A 66 -3.12 -17.91 -16.63
C MET A 66 -4.42 -18.21 -17.36
N LYS A 67 -4.94 -17.25 -18.12
CA LYS A 67 -6.16 -17.42 -18.91
C LYS A 67 -6.00 -18.53 -19.95
N ARG A 68 -4.89 -18.53 -20.70
CA ARG A 68 -4.61 -19.58 -21.71
C ARG A 68 -4.43 -20.96 -21.09
N CYS A 69 -3.82 -21.02 -19.91
CA CYS A 69 -3.62 -22.25 -19.16
C CYS A 69 -4.81 -22.65 -18.29
N LYS A 70 -5.94 -21.92 -18.34
CA LYS A 70 -7.15 -22.15 -17.55
C LYS A 70 -6.86 -22.26 -16.04
N LYS A 71 -5.90 -21.47 -15.54
CA LYS A 71 -5.54 -21.38 -14.13
C LYS A 71 -6.13 -20.11 -13.51
N THR A 72 -6.47 -20.16 -12.23
CA THR A 72 -6.96 -18.99 -11.48
C THR A 72 -5.81 -18.13 -10.99
N SER A 73 -6.01 -16.81 -10.98
CA SER A 73 -5.00 -15.89 -10.45
C SER A 73 -4.77 -16.09 -8.95
N SER A 74 -3.52 -15.93 -8.51
CA SER A 74 -3.21 -15.95 -7.07
C SER A 74 -3.75 -14.70 -6.37
N ASN A 75 -4.30 -14.86 -5.17
CA ASN A 75 -4.72 -13.76 -4.31
C ASN A 75 -3.56 -12.80 -3.97
N GLU A 76 -2.34 -13.32 -3.86
CA GLU A 76 -1.14 -12.52 -3.59
C GLU A 76 -0.87 -11.49 -4.69
N LEU A 77 -1.09 -11.89 -5.95
CA LEU A 77 -0.86 -11.03 -7.10
C LEU A 77 -1.89 -9.93 -7.21
N LEU A 78 -3.17 -10.27 -6.98
CA LEU A 78 -4.24 -9.27 -6.91
C LEU A 78 -3.96 -8.26 -5.79
N LEU A 79 -3.47 -8.72 -4.63
CA LEU A 79 -3.08 -7.84 -3.54
C LEU A 79 -1.93 -6.90 -3.95
N LYS A 80 -0.92 -7.40 -4.66
CA LYS A 80 0.18 -6.56 -5.16
C LYS A 80 -0.26 -5.55 -6.22
N LEU A 81 -1.14 -5.94 -7.14
CA LEU A 81 -1.70 -5.03 -8.13
C LEU A 81 -2.54 -3.92 -7.46
N ASN A 82 -3.36 -4.28 -6.47
CA ASN A 82 -4.14 -3.32 -5.69
C ASN A 82 -3.27 -2.40 -4.84
N GLU A 83 -2.09 -2.86 -4.39
CA GLU A 83 -1.09 -2.02 -3.73
C GLU A 83 -0.51 -0.97 -4.69
N VAL A 84 -0.14 -1.37 -5.91
CA VAL A 84 0.31 -0.45 -6.97
C VAL A 84 -0.79 0.58 -7.28
N ASP A 85 -2.01 0.13 -7.52
CA ASP A 85 -3.16 1.02 -7.77
C ASP A 85 -3.37 2.02 -6.63
N PHE A 86 -3.38 1.54 -5.37
CA PHE A 86 -3.56 2.41 -4.22
C PHE A 86 -2.49 3.49 -4.18
N VAL A 87 -1.20 3.11 -4.21
CA VAL A 87 -0.10 4.08 -4.15
C VAL A 87 -0.15 5.06 -5.31
N LEU A 88 -0.44 4.59 -6.53
CA LEU A 88 -0.58 5.45 -7.70
C LEU A 88 -1.70 6.48 -7.49
N ARG A 89 -2.90 6.07 -7.08
CA ARG A 89 -4.01 6.98 -6.76
C ARG A 89 -3.62 8.03 -5.73
N ARG A 90 -2.81 7.66 -4.72
CA ARG A 90 -2.33 8.59 -3.69
C ARG A 90 -1.37 9.64 -4.22
N LYS A 91 -0.59 9.30 -5.25
CA LYS A 91 0.51 10.11 -5.79
C LYS A 91 0.11 10.93 -7.01
N THR A 92 -0.84 10.46 -7.82
CA THR A 92 -1.16 11.10 -9.10
C THR A 92 -2.63 11.51 -9.19
N GLY A 93 -3.50 10.91 -8.38
CA GLY A 93 -4.93 11.08 -8.54
C GLY A 93 -5.53 10.21 -9.63
N TYR A 94 -4.82 9.20 -10.15
CA TYR A 94 -5.34 8.25 -11.14
C TYR A 94 -5.24 6.83 -10.59
N SER A 95 -6.28 6.02 -10.81
CA SER A 95 -6.19 4.57 -10.70
C SER A 95 -5.23 4.01 -11.75
N LEU A 96 -4.78 2.78 -11.54
CA LEU A 96 -3.90 2.12 -12.49
C LEU A 96 -4.52 2.06 -13.89
N LEU A 97 -5.80 1.72 -13.98
CA LEU A 97 -6.51 1.60 -15.25
C LEU A 97 -6.70 2.96 -15.94
N GLU A 98 -7.12 3.99 -15.20
CA GLU A 98 -7.26 5.36 -15.73
C GLU A 98 -5.90 5.90 -16.22
N PHE A 99 -4.82 5.64 -15.47
CA PHE A 99 -3.48 6.10 -15.86
C PHE A 99 -3.01 5.42 -17.16
N ILE A 100 -3.25 4.11 -17.30
CA ILE A 100 -2.94 3.36 -18.53
C ILE A 100 -3.81 3.83 -19.70
N GLU A 101 -5.06 4.24 -19.47
CA GLU A 101 -5.93 4.77 -20.53
C GLU A 101 -5.47 6.11 -21.07
N VAL A 102 -4.96 6.98 -20.20
CA VAL A 102 -4.52 8.32 -20.59
C VAL A 102 -3.09 8.33 -21.12
N TYR A 103 -2.18 7.59 -20.48
CA TYR A 103 -0.75 7.64 -20.79
C TYR A 103 -0.18 6.34 -21.33
N GLY A 104 -0.95 5.26 -21.37
CA GLY A 104 -0.51 3.98 -21.87
C GLY A 104 -0.87 3.73 -23.34
N ASN A 105 -0.28 2.68 -23.91
CA ASN A 105 -0.62 2.17 -25.23
C ASN A 105 -1.02 0.69 -25.13
N ARG A 106 -2.26 0.42 -24.68
CA ARG A 106 -2.79 -0.94 -24.48
C ARG A 106 -2.70 -1.81 -25.74
N MET A 107 -2.88 -1.22 -26.92
CA MET A 107 -2.84 -1.95 -28.18
C MET A 107 -1.42 -2.43 -28.50
N SER A 108 -0.41 -1.58 -28.31
CA SER A 108 1.00 -1.96 -28.44
C SER A 108 1.42 -2.98 -27.39
N THR A 109 1.01 -2.81 -26.13
CA THR A 109 1.25 -3.80 -25.07
C THR A 109 0.69 -5.16 -25.46
N LYS A 110 -0.56 -5.21 -25.94
CA LYS A 110 -1.21 -6.45 -26.38
C LYS A 110 -0.49 -7.09 -27.58
N LYS A 111 -0.19 -6.33 -28.63
CA LYS A 111 0.54 -6.83 -29.81
C LYS A 111 1.90 -7.39 -29.44
N LEU A 112 2.64 -6.70 -28.56
CA LEU A 112 3.94 -7.19 -28.10
C LEU A 112 3.80 -8.49 -27.33
N ILE A 113 2.84 -8.58 -26.41
CA ILE A 113 2.59 -9.81 -25.65
C ILE A 113 2.24 -10.96 -26.59
N GLU A 114 1.39 -10.72 -27.59
CA GLU A 114 1.08 -11.72 -28.62
C GLU A 114 2.33 -12.16 -29.39
N GLY A 115 3.20 -11.23 -29.76
CA GLY A 115 4.50 -11.51 -30.38
C GLY A 115 5.41 -12.37 -29.50
N ILE A 116 5.61 -11.98 -28.24
CA ILE A 116 6.38 -12.73 -27.25
C ILE A 116 5.83 -14.15 -27.08
N TYR A 117 4.51 -14.30 -26.98
CA TYR A 117 3.90 -15.62 -26.91
C TYR A 117 4.12 -16.43 -28.17
N SER A 118 4.00 -15.83 -29.36
CA SER A 118 4.23 -16.54 -30.61
C SER A 118 5.66 -17.06 -30.71
N GLU A 119 6.64 -16.28 -30.23
CA GLU A 119 8.04 -16.67 -30.15
C GLU A 119 8.27 -17.78 -29.10
N ILE A 120 7.69 -17.65 -27.89
CA ILE A 120 7.80 -18.65 -26.82
C ILE A 120 7.06 -19.97 -27.18
N GLN A 121 5.99 -19.91 -27.97
CA GLN A 121 5.19 -21.08 -28.38
C GLN A 121 5.94 -22.07 -29.27
N THR A 122 6.99 -21.62 -29.95
CA THR A 122 7.82 -22.51 -30.80
C THR A 122 8.73 -23.44 -29.99
N ARG A 123 8.88 -23.21 -28.67
CA ARG A 123 9.75 -24.00 -27.79
C ARG A 123 8.94 -24.62 -26.62
N ASN A 124 8.45 -25.86 -26.81
CA ASN A 124 7.90 -26.86 -25.86
C ASN A 124 7.17 -26.43 -24.54
N ASN A 125 6.05 -27.14 -24.28
CA ASN A 125 5.12 -27.13 -23.11
C ASN A 125 4.56 -25.78 -22.63
N LYS A 126 3.41 -25.43 -23.23
CA LYS A 126 2.67 -24.15 -23.16
C LYS A 126 2.19 -23.74 -21.75
N CYS A 127 2.06 -24.69 -20.83
CA CYS A 127 1.50 -24.49 -19.49
C CYS A 127 2.29 -25.23 -18.41
N SER A 128 3.61 -25.31 -18.55
CA SER A 128 4.49 -25.82 -17.49
C SER A 128 4.33 -24.99 -16.22
N ASP A 129 4.13 -25.65 -15.07
CA ASP A 129 4.03 -24.98 -13.77
C ASP A 129 5.31 -24.18 -13.44
N ILE A 130 6.48 -24.63 -13.93
CA ILE A 130 7.76 -23.89 -13.78
C ILE A 130 7.68 -22.54 -14.50
N ARG A 131 7.14 -22.49 -15.73
CA ARG A 131 7.00 -21.24 -16.49
C ARG A 131 5.97 -20.31 -15.88
N LEU A 132 4.84 -20.85 -15.43
CA LEU A 132 3.81 -20.07 -14.74
C LEU A 132 4.35 -19.47 -13.44
N LYS A 133 5.19 -20.23 -12.71
CA LYS A 133 5.90 -19.72 -11.53
C LYS A 133 6.88 -18.61 -11.89
N LEU A 134 7.70 -18.77 -12.93
CA LEU A 134 8.62 -17.71 -13.38
C LEU A 134 7.89 -16.40 -13.72
N LEU A 135 6.76 -16.48 -14.41
CA LEU A 135 5.94 -15.29 -14.72
C LEU A 135 5.30 -14.67 -13.47
N THR A 136 4.92 -15.51 -12.50
CA THR A 136 4.42 -15.07 -11.20
C THR A 136 5.50 -14.31 -10.44
N ASP A 137 6.70 -14.90 -10.34
CA ASP A 137 7.85 -14.33 -9.65
C ASP A 137 8.30 -13.02 -10.31
N TYR A 138 8.34 -12.99 -11.66
CA TYR A 138 8.63 -11.79 -12.43
C TYR A 138 7.65 -10.65 -12.12
N PHE A 139 6.34 -10.90 -12.16
CA PHE A 139 5.36 -9.87 -11.81
C PHE A 139 5.51 -9.40 -10.35
N LEU A 140 5.69 -10.32 -9.39
CA LEU A 140 5.83 -9.96 -7.97
C LEU A 140 7.06 -9.07 -7.75
N GLN A 141 8.19 -9.41 -8.40
CA GLN A 141 9.41 -8.63 -8.36
C GLN A 141 9.22 -7.26 -8.99
N THR A 142 8.66 -7.20 -10.20
CA THR A 142 8.35 -5.94 -10.90
C THR A 142 7.44 -5.04 -10.08
N ALA A 143 6.32 -5.56 -9.57
CA ALA A 143 5.40 -4.79 -8.74
C ALA A 143 6.08 -4.30 -7.45
N GLY A 144 6.91 -5.14 -6.82
CA GLY A 144 7.71 -4.76 -5.66
C GLY A 144 8.68 -3.62 -5.94
N ASN A 145 9.43 -3.70 -7.04
CA ASN A 145 10.37 -2.66 -7.48
C ASN A 145 9.66 -1.34 -7.77
N VAL A 146 8.52 -1.40 -8.46
CA VAL A 146 7.70 -0.22 -8.77
C VAL A 146 7.15 0.43 -7.50
N LEU A 147 6.70 -0.35 -6.52
CA LEU A 147 6.26 0.18 -5.23
C LEU A 147 7.40 0.88 -4.48
N ILE A 148 8.60 0.31 -4.49
CA ILE A 148 9.80 0.94 -3.92
C ILE A 148 10.10 2.25 -4.66
N SER A 149 10.04 2.27 -5.98
CA SER A 149 10.22 3.47 -6.80
C SER A 149 9.19 4.55 -6.45
N PHE A 150 7.90 4.21 -6.42
CA PHE A 150 6.82 5.13 -6.05
C PHE A 150 6.97 5.72 -4.65
N SER A 151 7.55 4.98 -3.70
CA SER A 151 7.80 5.50 -2.35
C SER A 151 8.79 6.67 -2.35
N LYS A 152 9.73 6.69 -3.30
CA LYS A 152 10.77 7.71 -3.47
C LYS A 152 10.36 8.85 -4.40
N MET A 153 9.33 8.65 -5.22
CA MET A 153 8.84 9.64 -6.19
C MET A 153 7.93 10.67 -5.52
N ASN A 154 7.99 11.91 -6.02
CA ASN A 154 7.12 12.98 -5.58
C ASN A 154 5.71 12.81 -6.15
N THR A 155 4.72 13.35 -5.42
CA THR A 155 3.33 13.46 -5.87
C THR A 155 3.25 14.39 -7.09
N ILE A 156 2.44 14.05 -8.10
CA ILE A 156 2.18 14.90 -9.26
C ILE A 156 0.84 15.62 -9.07
N PHE A 157 0.89 16.95 -8.94
CA PHE A 157 -0.31 17.79 -8.82
C PHE A 157 -0.75 18.42 -10.16
N SER A 158 0.11 18.36 -11.18
CA SER A 158 -0.08 19.01 -12.48
C SER A 158 -0.90 18.20 -13.48
N LEU A 159 -1.30 16.97 -13.14
CA LEU A 159 -2.13 16.16 -14.04
C LEU A 159 -3.58 16.69 -14.08
N PRO A 160 -4.27 16.57 -15.21
CA PRO A 160 -5.69 16.90 -15.29
C PRO A 160 -6.50 16.16 -14.22
N ALA A 161 -7.51 16.82 -13.66
CA ALA A 161 -8.37 16.19 -12.68
C ALA A 161 -9.23 15.10 -13.34
N VAL A 162 -9.24 13.91 -12.75
CA VAL A 162 -10.18 12.84 -13.13
C VAL A 162 -11.55 13.18 -12.54
N THR A 163 -12.55 13.39 -13.40
CA THR A 163 -13.93 13.57 -12.97
C THR A 163 -14.44 12.26 -12.37
N ARG A 164 -14.94 12.31 -11.13
CA ARG A 164 -15.42 11.12 -10.42
C ARG A 164 -16.89 11.25 -10.10
N ILE A 165 -17.61 10.17 -10.35
CA ILE A 165 -18.99 10.03 -9.93
C ILE A 165 -18.98 9.50 -8.49
N GLU A 166 -19.58 10.26 -7.57
CA GLU A 166 -19.55 9.94 -6.14
C GLU A 166 -20.10 8.54 -5.83
N THR A 167 -21.19 8.14 -6.51
CA THR A 167 -21.83 6.84 -6.37
C THR A 167 -20.89 5.68 -6.68
N ASP A 168 -20.01 5.85 -7.67
CA ASP A 168 -19.04 4.83 -8.08
C ASP A 168 -17.94 4.68 -7.03
N VAL A 169 -17.41 5.80 -6.54
CA VAL A 169 -16.40 5.78 -5.47
C VAL A 169 -16.97 5.19 -4.18
N ARG A 170 -18.24 5.47 -3.86
CA ARG A 170 -18.95 4.88 -2.73
C ARG A 170 -19.14 3.37 -2.89
N LYS A 171 -19.47 2.90 -4.11
CA LYS A 171 -19.54 1.46 -4.41
C LYS A 171 -18.18 0.79 -4.21
N ILE A 172 -17.10 1.39 -4.70
CA ILE A 172 -15.72 0.89 -4.50
C ILE A 172 -15.39 0.83 -3.01
N PHE A 173 -15.71 1.87 -2.24
CA PHE A 173 -15.50 1.91 -0.79
C PHE A 173 -16.15 0.71 -0.09
N HIS A 174 -17.44 0.44 -0.37
CA HIS A 174 -18.15 -0.70 0.22
C HIS A 174 -17.60 -2.05 -0.25
N GLN A 175 -17.26 -2.18 -1.54
CA GLN A 175 -16.65 -3.40 -2.06
C GLN A 175 -15.34 -3.73 -1.35
N LYS A 176 -14.48 -2.73 -1.12
CA LYS A 176 -13.19 -2.92 -0.45
C LYS A 176 -13.33 -3.34 1.01
N ILE A 177 -14.33 -2.83 1.73
CA ILE A 177 -14.62 -3.28 3.10
C ILE A 177 -14.97 -4.78 3.12
N ASN A 178 -15.62 -5.29 2.07
CA ASN A 178 -16.03 -6.69 1.98
C ASN A 178 -14.93 -7.63 1.40
N SER A 179 -13.85 -7.08 0.84
CA SER A 179 -12.79 -7.85 0.17
C SER A 179 -11.41 -7.69 0.82
N LEU A 180 -11.36 -7.64 2.16
CA LEU A 180 -10.13 -7.36 2.94
C LEU A 180 -8.90 -8.22 2.58
N LYS A 181 -9.11 -9.45 2.10
CA LYS A 181 -8.02 -10.36 1.69
C LYS A 181 -7.25 -9.88 0.46
N GLN A 182 -7.87 -9.04 -0.38
CA GLN A 182 -7.34 -8.59 -1.67
C GLN A 182 -6.85 -7.14 -1.64
N ILE A 183 -7.02 -6.43 -0.53
CA ILE A 183 -6.58 -5.02 -0.40
C ILE A 183 -5.34 -4.90 0.48
N PRO A 184 -4.45 -3.94 0.18
CA PRO A 184 -3.23 -3.74 0.95
C PRO A 184 -3.56 -3.20 2.35
N ILE A 185 -2.74 -3.57 3.35
CA ILE A 185 -2.95 -3.16 4.75
C ILE A 185 -3.08 -1.64 4.90
N VAL A 186 -2.28 -0.88 4.14
CA VAL A 186 -2.31 0.59 4.16
C VAL A 186 -3.66 1.15 3.70
N GLU A 187 -4.33 0.48 2.76
CA GLU A 187 -5.68 0.87 2.34
C GLU A 187 -6.73 0.44 3.36
N ILE A 188 -6.59 -0.75 3.99
CA ILE A 188 -7.46 -1.14 5.12
C ILE A 188 -7.38 -0.09 6.23
N LYS A 189 -6.17 0.39 6.56
CA LYS A 189 -5.98 1.47 7.54
C LYS A 189 -6.67 2.76 7.11
N SER A 190 -6.60 3.12 5.83
CA SER A 190 -7.30 4.28 5.29
C SER A 190 -8.83 4.13 5.34
N LEU A 191 -9.37 2.94 5.13
CA LEU A 191 -10.80 2.65 5.24
C LEU A 191 -11.25 2.72 6.70
N ALA A 192 -10.47 2.15 7.63
CA ALA A 192 -10.74 2.21 9.06
C ALA A 192 -10.81 3.66 9.56
N SER A 193 -9.79 4.46 9.22
CA SER A 193 -9.76 5.89 9.56
C SER A 193 -10.92 6.67 8.94
N ALA A 194 -11.34 6.33 7.72
CA ALA A 194 -12.51 6.95 7.10
C ALA A 194 -13.83 6.62 7.84
N LEU A 195 -13.97 5.39 8.34
CA LEU A 195 -15.13 4.98 9.14
C LEU A 195 -15.11 5.58 10.55
N GLU A 196 -13.97 6.09 11.02
CA GLU A 196 -13.82 6.80 12.29
C GLU A 196 -14.09 8.31 12.12
N THR A 197 -13.57 8.91 11.05
CA THR A 197 -13.57 10.38 10.84
C THR A 197 -14.64 10.89 9.88
N GLY A 198 -15.29 10.00 9.12
CA GLY A 198 -16.29 10.34 8.11
C GLY A 198 -15.72 10.80 6.77
N LEU A 199 -14.39 10.77 6.58
CA LEU A 199 -13.74 11.24 5.35
C LEU A 199 -12.81 10.19 4.74
N TYR A 200 -13.20 9.65 3.59
CA TYR A 200 -12.38 8.73 2.81
C TYR A 200 -11.61 9.46 1.72
N LYS A 201 -10.31 9.61 1.89
CA LYS A 201 -9.44 10.07 0.80
C LYS A 201 -9.23 8.91 -0.18
N TYR A 202 -9.94 8.91 -1.30
CA TYR A 202 -9.84 7.85 -2.31
C TYR A 202 -8.56 8.00 -3.16
N SER A 203 -8.22 9.22 -3.55
CA SER A 203 -7.05 9.52 -4.39
C SER A 203 -6.46 10.88 -4.00
N LEU A 204 -5.39 11.29 -4.69
CA LEU A 204 -4.96 12.68 -4.66
C LEU A 204 -6.12 13.58 -5.12
N GLY A 205 -6.36 14.65 -4.39
CA GLY A 205 -7.38 15.66 -4.72
C GLY A 205 -8.84 15.22 -4.59
N TYR A 206 -9.14 13.97 -4.17
CA TYR A 206 -10.53 13.53 -4.03
C TYR A 206 -10.82 12.86 -2.69
N PHE A 207 -11.87 13.37 -2.05
CA PHE A 207 -12.38 12.88 -0.78
C PHE A 207 -13.86 12.55 -0.91
N LEU A 208 -14.23 11.40 -0.38
CA LEU A 208 -15.61 10.94 -0.27
C LEU A 208 -16.07 11.10 1.19
N LYS A 209 -17.22 11.75 1.39
CA LYS A 209 -17.90 11.74 2.69
C LYS A 209 -18.55 10.37 2.91
N VAL A 210 -18.28 9.75 4.06
CA VAL A 210 -18.82 8.46 4.46
C VAL A 210 -19.42 8.57 5.87
N SER A 211 -20.43 7.75 6.15
CA SER A 211 -21.00 7.71 7.50
C SER A 211 -19.97 7.17 8.49
N ILE A 212 -19.86 7.82 9.65
CA ILE A 212 -19.05 7.33 10.77
C ILE A 212 -19.67 6.02 11.27
N LYS A 213 -18.84 4.98 11.35
CA LYS A 213 -19.19 3.64 11.82
C LYS A 213 -18.03 3.08 12.66
N VAL A 214 -17.90 3.59 13.88
CA VAL A 214 -16.81 3.27 14.81
C VAL A 214 -16.60 1.76 15.00
N ASN A 215 -17.68 0.99 15.17
CA ASN A 215 -17.57 -0.47 15.31
C ASN A 215 -16.97 -1.17 14.08
N GLN A 216 -17.27 -0.69 12.86
CA GLN A 216 -16.66 -1.23 11.64
C GLN A 216 -15.19 -0.79 11.54
N SER A 217 -14.84 0.44 11.92
CA SER A 217 -13.44 0.88 12.01
C SER A 217 -12.63 -0.03 12.94
N ILE A 218 -13.13 -0.30 14.16
CA ILE A 218 -12.49 -1.20 15.12
C ILE A 218 -12.34 -2.62 14.55
N HIS A 219 -13.34 -3.14 13.82
CA HIS A 219 -13.24 -4.42 13.15
C HIS A 219 -12.08 -4.46 12.14
N LEU A 220 -11.91 -3.40 11.33
CA LEU A 220 -10.79 -3.27 10.41
C LEU A 220 -9.44 -3.16 11.13
N TYR A 221 -9.34 -2.38 12.21
CA TYR A 221 -8.12 -2.30 13.02
C TYR A 221 -7.77 -3.64 13.69
N ARG A 222 -8.76 -4.40 14.17
CA ARG A 222 -8.56 -5.77 14.67
C ARG A 222 -8.04 -6.70 13.57
N HIS A 223 -8.57 -6.61 12.36
CA HIS A 223 -8.07 -7.37 11.22
C HIS A 223 -6.59 -7.05 10.94
N ILE A 224 -6.21 -5.78 10.90
CA ILE A 224 -4.82 -5.35 10.70
C ILE A 224 -3.92 -5.89 11.82
N LYS A 225 -4.33 -5.73 13.08
CA LYS A 225 -3.58 -6.25 14.24
C LYS A 225 -3.37 -7.76 14.15
N ASN A 226 -4.41 -8.53 13.86
CA ASN A 226 -4.31 -9.98 13.80
C ASN A 226 -3.38 -10.46 12.68
N LYS A 227 -3.33 -9.71 11.56
CA LYS A 227 -2.47 -10.02 10.42
C LYS A 227 -1.00 -9.61 10.62
N LEU A 228 -0.75 -8.43 11.21
CA LEU A 228 0.61 -7.90 11.35
C LEU A 228 1.27 -8.19 12.70
N LYS A 229 0.50 -8.20 13.79
CA LYS A 229 0.99 -8.29 15.17
C LYS A 229 2.14 -7.32 15.49
N SER A 230 2.17 -6.17 14.82
CA SER A 230 3.24 -5.16 14.91
C SER A 230 2.90 -4.08 15.94
N PRO A 231 3.90 -3.34 16.47
CA PRO A 231 3.68 -2.32 17.50
C PRO A 231 2.65 -1.27 17.06
N MET A 232 2.77 -0.79 15.82
CA MET A 232 1.84 0.19 15.23
C MET A 232 0.42 -0.37 15.03
N SER A 233 0.27 -1.68 14.78
CA SER A 233 -1.05 -2.29 14.64
C SER A 233 -1.79 -2.41 15.97
N TYR A 234 -1.08 -2.69 17.06
CA TYR A 234 -1.63 -2.63 18.42
C TYR A 234 -1.97 -1.19 18.81
N TYR A 235 -1.06 -0.24 18.58
CA TYR A 235 -1.28 1.18 18.86
C TYR A 235 -2.53 1.73 18.14
N SER A 236 -2.67 1.43 16.84
CA SER A 236 -3.82 1.91 16.06
C SER A 236 -5.16 1.35 16.58
N LEU A 237 -5.18 0.08 17.00
CA LEU A 237 -6.38 -0.51 17.62
C LEU A 237 -6.65 0.08 19.01
N ALA A 238 -5.60 0.34 19.81
CA ALA A 238 -5.73 0.93 21.13
C ALA A 238 -6.44 2.29 21.05
N LYS A 239 -5.95 3.17 20.15
CA LYS A 239 -6.56 4.48 19.89
C LYS A 239 -8.04 4.38 19.51
N ALA A 240 -8.37 3.50 18.56
CA ALA A 240 -9.75 3.30 18.14
C ALA A 240 -10.68 2.75 19.25
N LEU A 241 -10.13 2.22 20.35
CA LEU A 241 -10.89 1.67 21.48
C LEU A 241 -11.03 2.63 22.67
N GLU A 242 -10.37 3.79 22.69
CA GLU A 242 -10.32 4.68 23.86
C GLU A 242 -11.70 5.04 24.40
N ASN A 243 -12.64 5.38 23.50
CA ASN A 243 -14.01 5.77 23.85
C ASN A 243 -15.00 4.59 23.91
N ILE A 244 -14.53 3.35 23.71
CA ILE A 244 -15.39 2.16 23.64
C ILE A 244 -15.09 1.19 24.77
N SER A 245 -13.80 0.92 25.02
CA SER A 245 -13.34 0.04 26.11
C SER A 245 -11.98 0.51 26.58
N LYS A 246 -11.96 1.33 27.64
CA LYS A 246 -10.71 1.81 28.29
C LYS A 246 -9.78 0.65 28.65
N LYS A 247 -10.32 -0.46 29.17
CA LYS A 247 -9.55 -1.67 29.49
C LYS A 247 -8.86 -2.25 28.25
N SER A 248 -9.62 -2.51 27.18
CA SER A 248 -9.04 -3.09 25.97
C SER A 248 -8.11 -2.12 25.25
N SER A 249 -8.38 -0.81 25.31
CA SER A 249 -7.48 0.23 24.81
C SER A 249 -6.14 0.17 25.54
N PHE A 250 -6.15 0.22 26.87
CA PHE A 250 -4.96 0.11 27.71
C PHE A 250 -4.15 -1.16 27.43
N GLU A 251 -4.79 -2.35 27.35
CA GLU A 251 -4.10 -3.62 27.07
C GLU A 251 -3.38 -3.61 25.71
N ASN A 252 -3.96 -2.96 24.69
CA ASN A 252 -3.32 -2.81 23.38
C ASN A 252 -2.21 -1.76 23.41
N TYR A 253 -2.36 -0.64 24.13
CA TYR A 253 -1.27 0.31 24.35
C TYR A 253 -0.10 -0.34 25.08
N LEU A 254 -0.36 -1.09 26.14
CA LEU A 254 0.65 -1.81 26.89
C LEU A 254 1.41 -2.80 26.00
N THR A 255 0.69 -3.58 25.19
CA THR A 255 1.31 -4.50 24.23
C THR A 255 2.14 -3.75 23.19
N ALA A 256 1.62 -2.67 22.61
CA ALA A 256 2.34 -1.84 21.66
C ALA A 256 3.63 -1.26 22.26
N GLY A 257 3.57 -0.76 23.50
CA GLY A 257 4.72 -0.20 24.22
C GLY A 257 5.78 -1.24 24.55
N LYS A 258 5.37 -2.46 24.94
CA LYS A 258 6.27 -3.62 25.13
C LYS A 258 6.95 -4.05 23.83
N LEU A 259 6.29 -3.85 22.69
CA LEU A 259 6.86 -4.07 21.36
C LEU A 259 7.63 -2.86 20.82
N ASN A 260 8.03 -1.90 21.67
CA ASN A 260 8.80 -0.71 21.32
C ASN A 260 8.09 0.28 20.38
N SER A 261 6.76 0.42 20.49
CA SER A 261 6.07 1.58 19.90
C SER A 261 6.36 2.83 20.74
N ASN A 262 7.14 3.76 20.18
CA ASN A 262 7.42 5.05 20.81
C ASN A 262 6.13 5.80 21.18
N ASP A 263 5.14 5.84 20.28
CA ASP A 263 3.89 6.55 20.54
C ASP A 263 3.08 5.89 21.66
N ALA A 264 3.11 4.56 21.77
CA ALA A 264 2.48 3.85 22.89
C ALA A 264 3.23 4.05 24.21
N GLN A 265 4.56 4.08 24.20
CA GLN A 265 5.37 4.33 25.39
C GLN A 265 5.14 5.74 25.94
N LEU A 266 5.08 6.74 25.06
CA LEU A 266 4.72 8.10 25.44
C LEU A 266 3.30 8.16 26.02
N TRP A 267 2.33 7.53 25.35
CA TRP A 267 0.94 7.47 25.84
C TRP A 267 0.84 6.79 27.21
N LEU A 268 1.57 5.68 27.43
CA LEU A 268 1.60 4.99 28.72
C LEU A 268 2.22 5.86 29.81
N GLY A 269 3.29 6.60 29.51
CA GLY A 269 3.85 7.59 30.42
C GLY A 269 2.81 8.61 30.86
N ASN A 270 2.12 9.25 29.91
CA ASN A 270 1.05 10.19 30.19
C ASN A 270 -0.10 9.53 30.99
N TYR A 271 -0.53 8.32 30.62
CA TYR A 271 -1.56 7.57 31.34
C TYR A 271 -1.21 7.36 32.83
N PHE A 272 0.02 6.94 33.13
CA PHE A 272 0.45 6.76 34.53
C PHE A 272 0.59 8.09 35.27
N ALA A 273 0.99 9.16 34.58
CA ALA A 273 1.00 10.52 35.14
C ALA A 273 -0.41 10.98 35.53
N CYS A 274 -1.41 10.80 34.65
CA CYS A 274 -2.82 11.08 34.96
C CYS A 274 -3.38 10.24 36.12
N LYS A 275 -2.74 9.11 36.46
CA LYS A 275 -3.10 8.28 37.63
C LYS A 275 -2.22 8.56 38.86
N LYS A 276 -1.33 9.56 38.79
CA LYS A 276 -0.36 9.92 39.83
C LYS A 276 0.58 8.76 40.20
N ASP A 277 0.81 7.84 39.27
CA ASP A 277 1.77 6.74 39.39
C ASP A 277 3.08 7.14 38.71
N PHE A 278 3.79 8.07 39.34
CA PHE A 278 5.02 8.65 38.80
C PHE A 278 6.13 7.60 38.61
N LYS A 279 6.13 6.53 39.42
CA LYS A 279 7.09 5.44 39.28
C LYS A 279 6.94 4.76 37.92
N ASN A 280 5.73 4.33 37.56
CA ASN A 280 5.51 3.69 36.26
C ASN A 280 5.58 4.69 35.10
N MET A 281 5.19 5.95 35.32
CA MET A 281 5.38 7.03 34.34
C MET A 281 6.85 7.12 33.90
N TYR A 282 7.79 7.31 34.83
CA TYR A 282 9.22 7.43 34.49
C TYR A 282 9.76 6.19 33.78
N VAL A 283 9.32 4.98 34.16
CA VAL A 283 9.69 3.74 33.48
C VAL A 283 9.32 3.75 31.99
N TRP A 284 8.16 4.32 31.64
CA TRP A 284 7.71 4.40 30.25
C TRP A 284 8.32 5.57 29.49
N LEU A 285 8.43 6.73 30.12
CA LEU A 285 9.04 7.92 29.50
C LEU A 285 10.54 7.72 29.23
N ASP A 286 11.25 7.02 30.12
CA ASP A 286 12.68 6.73 29.95
C ASP A 286 12.96 5.93 28.66
N LYS A 287 12.06 5.00 28.30
CA LYS A 287 12.19 4.19 27.07
C LYS A 287 12.08 5.01 25.79
N VAL A 288 11.41 6.16 25.83
CA VAL A 288 11.12 6.97 24.63
C VAL A 288 11.82 8.34 24.63
N LYS A 289 12.46 8.74 25.73
CA LYS A 289 13.07 10.07 25.92
C LYS A 289 14.03 10.48 24.79
N VAL A 290 14.80 9.55 24.23
CA VAL A 290 15.73 9.87 23.13
C VAL A 290 14.99 10.14 21.81
N LYS A 291 13.87 9.45 21.56
CA LYS A 291 13.12 9.55 20.30
C LYS A 291 12.03 10.62 20.32
N LYS A 292 11.57 11.02 21.50
CA LYS A 292 10.48 11.98 21.71
C LYS A 292 10.85 13.01 22.79
N ALA A 293 12.11 13.44 22.84
CA ALA A 293 12.66 14.29 23.91
C ALA A 293 11.77 15.47 24.27
N ASN A 294 11.40 16.29 23.27
CA ASN A 294 10.58 17.48 23.50
C ASN A 294 9.24 17.13 24.16
N LEU A 295 8.52 16.13 23.65
CA LEU A 295 7.23 15.71 24.23
C LEU A 295 7.35 15.11 25.63
N VAL A 296 8.48 14.45 25.93
CA VAL A 296 8.75 13.95 27.28
C VAL A 296 9.07 15.09 28.24
N ILE A 297 9.86 16.07 27.80
CA ILE A 297 10.19 17.27 28.58
C ILE A 297 8.92 18.08 28.85
N ASP A 298 8.10 18.32 27.83
CA ASP A 298 6.83 19.05 27.95
C ASP A 298 5.93 18.39 29.01
N LEU A 299 5.77 17.06 28.95
CA LEU A 299 4.97 16.31 29.92
C LEU A 299 5.52 16.41 31.36
N ILE A 300 6.84 16.37 31.54
CA ILE A 300 7.46 16.52 32.87
C ILE A 300 7.24 17.94 33.40
N ASN A 301 7.42 18.96 32.56
CA ASN A 301 7.20 20.35 32.95
C ASN A 301 5.73 20.59 33.33
N GLU A 302 4.77 20.04 32.58
CA GLU A 302 3.35 20.11 32.95
C GLU A 302 3.09 19.50 34.34
N ILE A 303 3.72 18.37 34.65
CA ILE A 303 3.58 17.74 35.97
C ILE A 303 4.21 18.58 37.07
N ASP A 304 5.38 19.18 36.84
CA ASP A 304 6.06 20.01 37.83
C ASP A 304 5.29 21.32 38.09
N GLU A 305 4.66 21.90 37.06
CA GLU A 305 3.87 23.14 37.18
C GLU A 305 2.46 22.90 37.73
N TYR A 306 1.76 21.87 37.25
CA TYR A 306 0.32 21.68 37.51
C TYR A 306 0.00 20.44 38.36
N GLY A 307 0.99 19.60 38.67
CA GLY A 307 0.83 18.36 39.43
C GLY A 307 0.31 17.16 38.61
N GLU A 308 -0.13 17.40 37.37
CA GLU A 308 -0.57 16.38 36.40
C GLU A 308 -0.53 16.96 34.96
N PRO A 309 -0.52 16.10 33.92
CA PRO A 309 -0.62 16.54 32.54
C PRO A 309 -1.92 17.31 32.25
N LEU A 310 -1.84 18.33 31.40
CA LEU A 310 -2.98 19.21 31.11
C LEU A 310 -4.11 18.52 30.35
N ASN A 311 -3.83 17.36 29.74
CA ASN A 311 -4.80 16.59 28.97
C ASN A 311 -5.47 15.45 29.77
N CYS A 312 -5.34 15.41 31.10
CA CYS A 312 -5.98 14.39 31.91
C CYS A 312 -7.49 14.65 32.09
N ILE A 313 -8.32 13.68 31.70
CA ILE A 313 -9.76 13.65 31.97
C ILE A 313 -10.08 12.35 32.73
N ASP A 314 -10.53 12.47 33.99
CA ASP A 314 -10.81 11.34 34.89
C ASP A 314 -9.64 10.34 35.02
N GLY A 315 -8.42 10.88 35.03
CA GLY A 315 -7.19 10.11 35.05
C GLY A 315 -6.96 9.31 33.78
N TRP A 316 -7.39 9.81 32.63
CA TRP A 316 -7.17 9.25 31.30
C TRP A 316 -6.63 10.35 30.36
N PRO A 317 -5.61 10.08 29.53
CA PRO A 317 -5.14 11.07 28.55
C PRO A 317 -6.19 11.33 27.46
N ASN A 318 -6.52 12.60 27.23
CA ASN A 318 -7.32 13.08 26.10
C ASN A 318 -6.45 13.38 24.89
#